data_AF-A0A643BQZ4-F1
#
_entry.id   AF-A0A643BQZ4-F1
#
_cell.length_a   1.000
_cell.length_b   1.000
_cell.length_c   1.000
_cell.angle_alpha   90.00
_cell.angle_beta   90.00
_cell.angle_gamma   90.00
#
_symmetry.space_group_name_H-M   'P 1'
#
loop_
_entity.id
_entity.type
_entity.pdbx_description
1 polymer ?
#
loop_
_entity_poly.entity_id
_entity_poly.type
_entity_poly.pdbx_seq_one_letter_code
_entity_poly.pdbx_strand_id
1 'polypeptide(L)' 'SNGLTIIEATHVLLVEPILNPAHELQAIGRVHRIGQTKPTIVHRFLIKATIEERMQAMLKTAERRSFL' A
#
# COMPACT_ATOMS: atom_id res chain seq x y z
N SER A 1 10.78 7.41 -10.28
CA SER A 1 9.52 8.08 -10.63
C SER A 1 9.49 9.44 -9.96
N ASN A 2 9.38 10.53 -10.73
CA ASN A 2 9.22 11.87 -10.16
C ASN A 2 7.87 11.93 -9.40
N GLY A 3 7.86 12.47 -8.19
CA GLY A 3 6.73 12.39 -7.27
C GLY A 3 5.51 13.17 -7.79
N LEU A 4 4.42 12.46 -8.09
CA LEU A 4 3.12 13.03 -8.43
C LEU A 4 2.28 13.20 -7.16
N THR A 5 1.66 14.37 -7.00
CA THR A 5 0.79 14.71 -5.87
C THR A 5 -0.68 14.63 -6.29
N ILE A 6 -1.51 13.91 -5.54
CA ILE A 6 -2.92 13.61 -5.83
C ILE A 6 -3.78 13.85 -4.59
N ILE A 7 -3.94 15.11 -4.18
CA ILE A 7 -4.66 15.50 -2.94
C ILE A 7 -6.19 15.50 -3.03
N GLU A 8 -6.77 15.27 -4.20
CA GLU A 8 -8.24 15.17 -4.35
C GLU A 8 -8.76 13.74 -4.15
N ALA A 9 -7.92 12.74 -4.33
CA ALA A 9 -8.29 11.34 -4.13
C ALA A 9 -8.37 11.01 -2.63
N THR A 10 -9.33 10.18 -2.24
CA THR A 10 -9.49 9.71 -0.85
C THR A 10 -9.38 8.20 -0.70
N HIS A 11 -9.34 7.47 -1.81
CA HIS A 11 -9.28 6.02 -1.82
C HIS A 11 -8.09 5.55 -2.66
N VAL A 12 -7.29 4.65 -2.11
CA VAL A 12 -6.18 3.99 -2.79
C VAL A 12 -6.52 2.51 -2.91
N LEU A 13 -6.56 1.99 -4.14
CA LEU A 13 -6.82 0.58 -4.42
C LEU A 13 -5.52 -0.09 -4.83
N LEU A 14 -5.00 -0.96 -3.98
CA LEU A 14 -3.86 -1.82 -4.26
C LEU A 14 -4.41 -3.16 -4.72
N VAL A 15 -4.32 -3.42 -6.03
CA VAL A 15 -4.96 -4.58 -6.69
C VAL A 15 -4.09 -5.82 -6.76
N GLU A 16 -2.80 -5.68 -6.43
CA GLU A 16 -1.82 -6.75 -6.43
C GLU A 16 -0.89 -6.65 -5.19
N PRO A 17 -0.27 -7.75 -4.74
CA PRO A 17 0.68 -7.71 -3.63
C PRO A 17 1.96 -6.95 -4.00
N ILE A 18 2.27 -5.88 -3.26
CA ILE A 18 3.52 -5.13 -3.42
C ILE A 18 4.60 -5.74 -2.53
N LEU A 19 5.64 -6.32 -3.14
CA LEU A 19 6.72 -7.01 -2.44
C LEU A 19 7.67 -6.09 -1.66
N ASN A 20 7.75 -4.81 -2.05
CA ASN A 20 8.58 -3.82 -1.39
C ASN A 20 7.71 -2.82 -0.62
N PRO A 21 7.70 -2.83 0.73
CA PRO A 21 6.92 -1.90 1.54
C PRO A 21 7.17 -0.42 1.19
N ALA A 22 8.39 -0.07 0.76
CA ALA A 22 8.70 1.30 0.38
C ALA A 22 7.92 1.77 -0.86
N HIS A 23 7.64 0.87 -1.81
CA HIS A 23 6.83 1.19 -3.00
C HIS A 23 5.36 1.40 -2.63
N GLU A 24 4.83 0.59 -1.71
CA GLU A 24 3.47 0.76 -1.19
C GLU A 24 3.33 2.11 -0.48
N LEU A 25 4.25 2.44 0.42
CA LEU A 25 4.28 3.73 1.12
C LEU A 25 4.41 4.90 0.15
N GLN A 26 5.24 4.76 -0.90
CA GLN A 26 5.37 5.79 -1.92
C GLN A 26 4.06 6.01 -2.69
N ALA A 27 3.35 4.94 -3.04
CA ALA A 27 2.06 5.02 -3.72
C ALA A 27 1.00 5.69 -2.84
N ILE A 28 0.89 5.28 -1.57
CA ILE A 28 -0.01 5.90 -0.59
C ILE A 28 0.33 7.38 -0.38
N GLY A 29 1.61 7.73 -0.29
CA GLY A 29 2.11 9.10 -0.08
C GLY A 29 1.88 10.07 -1.25
N ARG A 30 1.34 9.59 -2.39
CA ARG A 30 0.81 10.49 -3.44
C ARG A 30 -0.53 11.09 -3.03
N VAL A 31 -1.33 10.34 -2.28
CA VAL A 31 -2.69 10.68 -1.86
C VAL A 31 -2.71 11.18 -0.41
N HIS A 32 -2.15 10.40 0.51
CA HIS A 32 -1.96 10.79 1.90
C HIS A 32 -0.77 11.74 2.00
N ARG A 33 -1.03 13.02 1.71
CA ARG A 33 -0.01 14.07 1.60
C ARG A 33 -0.48 15.37 2.23
N ILE A 34 0.48 16.24 2.56
CA ILE A 34 0.20 17.62 3.00
C ILE A 34 -0.76 18.29 2.01
N GLY A 35 -1.85 18.85 2.54
CA GLY A 35 -2.93 19.47 1.75
C GLY A 35 -4.17 18.60 1.58
N GLN A 36 -4.08 17.28 1.81
CA GLN A 36 -5.26 16.42 1.92
C GLN A 36 -5.95 16.66 3.28
N THR A 37 -7.24 16.97 3.24
CA THR A 37 -8.06 17.26 4.45
C THR A 37 -9.07 16.16 4.77
N LYS A 38 -9.33 15.27 3.81
CA LYS A 38 -10.26 14.14 3.96
C LYS A 38 -9.51 12.87 4.37
N PRO A 39 -10.14 11.96 5.13
CA PRO A 39 -9.55 10.66 5.44
C PRO A 39 -9.15 9.91 4.16
N THR A 40 -7.95 9.32 4.19
CA THR A 40 -7.48 8.45 3.10
C THR A 40 -7.69 6.99 3.49
N ILE A 41 -8.43 6.24 2.66
CA ILE A 41 -8.70 4.81 2.85
C ILE A 41 -7.87 4.01 1.86
N VAL A 42 -7.15 3.01 2.37
CA VAL A 42 -6.35 2.10 1.55
C VAL A 42 -7.02 0.72 1.51
N HIS A 43 -7.43 0.31 0.32
CA HIS A 43 -7.96 -1.01 0.04
C HIS A 43 -6.86 -1.89 -0.51
N ARG A 44 -6.64 -3.05 0.12
CA ARG A 44 -5.73 -4.09 -0.39
C ARG A 44 -6.57 -5.26 -0.86
N PHE A 45 -6.54 -5.51 -2.16
CA PHE A 45 -7.19 -6.66 -2.77
C PHE A 45 -6.19 -7.82 -2.82
N LEU A 46 -6.73 -9.02 -2.60
CA LEU A 46 -6.00 -10.27 -2.68
C LEU A 46 -6.93 -11.30 -3.30
N ILE A 47 -6.42 -12.05 -4.26
CA ILE A 47 -7.17 -13.14 -4.89
C ILE A 47 -6.96 -14.41 -4.07
N LYS A 48 -8.08 -14.97 -3.57
CA LYS A 48 -8.09 -16.21 -2.78
C LYS A 48 -7.66 -17.41 -3.62
N ALA A 49 -7.09 -18.41 -2.96
CA ALA A 49 -6.61 -19.65 -3.58
C ALA A 49 -5.57 -19.42 -4.69
N THR A 50 -4.78 -18.36 -4.55
CA THR A 50 -3.66 -18.04 -5.46
C THR A 50 -2.36 -17.85 -4.69
N ILE A 51 -1.27 -17.66 -5.44
CA ILE A 51 0.05 -17.36 -4.87
C ILE A 51 0.06 -16.08 -4.00
N GLU A 52 -0.89 -15.16 -4.23
CA GLU A 52 -0.99 -13.90 -3.51
C GLU A 52 -1.18 -14.08 -1.99
N GLU A 53 -1.92 -15.12 -1.57
CA GLU A 53 -2.12 -15.41 -0.14
C GLU A 53 -0.80 -15.80 0.55
N ARG A 54 0.04 -16.59 -0.14
CA ARG A 54 1.37 -16.99 0.36
C ARG A 54 2.31 -15.80 0.41
N MET A 55 2.29 -14.96 -0.64
CA MET A 55 3.07 -13.72 -0.69
C MET A 55 2.70 -12.78 0.46
N GLN A 56 1.40 -12.58 0.72
CA GLN A 56 0.94 -11.74 1.82
C GLN A 56 1.38 -12.27 3.20
N ALA A 57 1.33 -13.58 3.42
CA ALA A 57 1.79 -14.18 4.66
C ALA A 57 3.30 -13.97 4.87
N MET A 58 4.10 -14.08 3.81
CA MET A 58 5.54 -13.81 3.85
C MET A 58 5.82 -12.34 4.15
N LEU A 59 5.12 -11.41 3.50
CA LEU A 59 5.27 -9.97 3.74
C LEU A 59 4.93 -9.58 5.18
N LYS A 60 3.80 -10.05 5.72
CA LYS A 60 3.44 -9.83 7.13
C LYS A 60 4.50 -10.36 8.10
N THR A 61 5.13 -11.48 7.77
CA THR A 61 6.21 -12.04 8.59
C THR A 61 7.48 -11.19 8.53
N ALA A 62 7.84 -10.73 7.33
CA ALA A 62 9.00 -9.87 7.12
C ALA A 62 8.85 -8.50 7.80
N GLU A 63 7.67 -7.88 7.69
CA GLU A 63 7.34 -6.63 8.39
C GLU A 63 7.50 -6.80 9.91
N ARG A 64 6.93 -7.86 10.48
CA ARG A 64 7.01 -8.11 11.93
C ARG A 64 8.45 -8.26 12.43
N ARG A 65 9.36 -8.77 11.59
CA ARG A 65 10.80 -8.87 11.91
C ARG A 65 11.53 -7.54 11.81
N SER A 66 11.07 -6.64 10.95
CA SER A 66 11.67 -5.30 10.80
C SER A 66 11.39 -4.38 11.99
N PHE A 67 10.40 -4.72 12.84
CA PHE A 67 10.03 -3.97 14.05
C PHE A 67 10.58 -4.59 15.35
N LEU A 68 11.40 -5.65 15.27
CA LEU A 68 12.13 -6.26 16.37
C LEU A 68 13.62 -5.97 16.22
#